data_AF-A0A4W5L9X6-F1
#
_entry.id   AF-A0A4W5L9X6-F1
#
_cell.length_a   1.000
_cell.length_b   1.000
_cell.length_c   1.000
_cell.angle_alpha   90.00
_cell.angle_beta   90.00
_cell.angle_gamma   90.00
#
_symmetry.space_group_name_H-M   'P 1'
#
loop_
_entity.id
_entity.type
_entity.pdbx_description
1 polymer ?
#
loop_
_entity_poly.entity_id
_entity_poly.type
_entity_poly.pdbx_seq_one_letter_code
_entity_poly.pdbx_strand_id
1 'polypeptide(L)'
;TGTTNTTLNMDKLHILLTFVGMCVCSLELPHLYDRIVNHRRQGFCFENNGMFSWHMSETGIRCHHPTEPQKQGHRVYRIRQEGEMAFLEWQDEEKRETGLWTELYKFTLDTRHREDFIEKCGYHQSSSSSIFCKCLCSILKPNRRLTYMGHRLITTMFPSEEGRNITKTTRELTDEIPNILKETFGIVLESPLIPKDEAITPFDFINTL
;
A
#
# COMPACT_ATOMS: atom_id res chain seq x y z
N THR A 1 -33.47 -18.55 -3.73
CA THR A 1 -32.91 -17.44 -4.51
C THR A 1 -31.42 -17.37 -4.20
N GLY A 2 -30.59 -17.75 -5.16
CA GLY A 2 -29.17 -18.06 -4.92
C GLY A 2 -28.36 -16.81 -4.58
N THR A 3 -27.73 -16.81 -3.40
CA THR A 3 -26.65 -15.91 -3.07
C THR A 3 -25.46 -16.23 -3.95
N THR A 4 -25.20 -15.41 -4.97
CA THR A 4 -23.94 -15.42 -5.69
C THR A 4 -22.84 -15.06 -4.70
N ASN A 5 -22.07 -16.06 -4.27
CA ASN A 5 -20.79 -15.86 -3.59
C ASN A 5 -19.83 -15.25 -4.60
N THR A 6 -19.89 -13.93 -4.74
CA THR A 6 -18.85 -13.19 -5.45
C THR A 6 -17.64 -13.16 -4.53
N THR A 7 -16.80 -14.19 -4.62
CA THR A 7 -15.46 -14.15 -4.06
C THR A 7 -14.72 -13.05 -4.83
N LEU A 8 -14.65 -11.86 -4.26
CA LEU A 8 -13.85 -10.78 -4.83
C LEU A 8 -12.41 -11.27 -4.74
N ASN A 9 -11.86 -11.71 -5.88
CA ASN A 9 -10.48 -12.15 -5.90
C ASN A 9 -9.58 -10.92 -5.67
N MET A 10 -9.16 -10.75 -4.41
CA MET A 10 -8.29 -9.68 -3.93
C MET A 10 -6.93 -9.67 -4.65
N ASP A 11 -6.60 -10.72 -5.43
CA ASP A 11 -5.47 -10.73 -6.36
C ASP A 11 -5.47 -9.53 -7.32
N LYS A 12 -6.64 -8.93 -7.60
CA LYS A 12 -6.75 -7.71 -8.45
C LYS A 12 -6.80 -6.41 -7.68
N LEU A 13 -7.07 -6.45 -6.37
CA LEU A 13 -6.92 -5.28 -5.50
C LEU A 13 -5.45 -5.16 -5.10
N HIS A 14 -4.61 -4.98 -6.12
CA HIS A 14 -3.21 -4.67 -5.93
C HIS A 14 -3.14 -3.50 -4.96
N ILE A 15 -2.38 -3.65 -3.88
CA ILE A 15 -1.88 -2.55 -3.07
C ILE A 15 -0.97 -1.72 -4.00
N LEU A 16 -1.57 -0.90 -4.86
CA LEU A 16 -0.91 0.19 -5.56
C LEU A 16 -0.79 1.31 -4.53
N LEU A 17 0.36 1.41 -3.89
CA LEU A 17 0.76 2.63 -3.20
C LEU A 17 1.24 3.61 -4.28
N THR A 18 0.33 4.21 -5.03
CA THR A 18 0.69 5.26 -6.00
C THR A 18 0.67 6.61 -5.30
N PHE A 19 1.83 7.20 -5.00
CA PHE A 19 1.94 8.60 -4.59
C PHE A 19 2.92 9.38 -5.44
N VAL A 20 2.43 10.51 -5.92
CA VAL A 20 3.27 11.66 -6.21
C VAL A 20 2.96 12.66 -5.11
N GLY A 21 3.99 13.11 -4.39
CA GLY A 21 3.92 13.93 -3.17
C GLY A 21 3.38 15.35 -3.35
N MET A 22 2.26 15.50 -4.07
CA MET A 22 1.62 16.79 -4.35
C MET A 22 0.22 16.93 -3.75
N CYS A 23 -0.37 15.88 -3.16
CA CYS A 23 -1.76 15.95 -2.72
C CYS A 23 -1.91 15.89 -1.21
N VAL A 24 -2.55 16.94 -0.68
CA VAL A 24 -3.16 16.94 0.65
C VAL A 24 -4.05 15.71 0.75
N CYS A 25 -3.86 14.92 1.80
CA CYS A 25 -4.66 13.75 2.11
C CYS A 25 -6.07 14.26 2.46
N SER A 26 -7.06 13.99 1.59
CA SER A 26 -8.44 14.44 1.79
C SER A 26 -9.34 13.22 1.86
N LEU A 27 -10.01 13.03 3.00
CA LEU A 27 -10.88 11.88 3.21
C LEU A 27 -12.34 12.16 2.76
N GLU A 28 -12.64 13.35 2.26
CA GLU A 28 -13.96 13.69 1.73
C GLU A 28 -14.27 12.93 0.43
N LEU A 29 -15.42 12.25 0.39
CA LEU A 29 -15.81 11.34 -0.69
C LEU A 29 -15.81 12.00 -2.09
N PRO A 30 -16.30 13.26 -2.27
CA PRO A 30 -16.24 13.92 -3.57
C PRO A 30 -14.79 14.11 -4.07
N HIS A 31 -13.89 14.50 -3.18
CA HIS A 31 -12.47 14.67 -3.52
C HIS A 31 -11.77 13.34 -3.77
N LEU A 32 -12.12 12.29 -3.02
CA LEU A 32 -11.60 10.94 -3.22
C LEU A 32 -12.02 10.38 -4.58
N TYR A 33 -13.31 10.48 -4.93
CA TYR A 33 -13.82 9.99 -6.20
C TYR A 33 -13.18 10.71 -7.38
N ASP A 34 -13.11 12.04 -7.33
CA ASP A 34 -12.52 12.82 -8.41
C ASP A 34 -11.03 12.49 -8.59
N ARG A 35 -10.27 12.42 -7.50
CA ARG A 35 -8.85 12.06 -7.53
C ARG A 35 -8.62 10.64 -8.05
N ILE A 36 -9.30 9.65 -7.49
CA ILE A 36 -9.05 8.22 -7.73
C ILE A 36 -9.68 7.75 -9.03
N VAL A 37 -10.92 8.13 -9.30
CA VAL A 37 -11.70 7.64 -10.45
C VAL A 37 -11.48 8.53 -11.67
N ASN A 38 -11.71 9.85 -11.55
CA ASN A 38 -11.64 10.74 -12.70
C ASN A 38 -10.20 11.02 -13.13
N HIS A 39 -9.33 11.34 -12.16
CA HIS A 39 -7.93 11.69 -12.42
C HIS A 39 -6.97 10.51 -12.37
N ARG A 40 -7.44 9.31 -12.02
CA ARG A 40 -6.63 8.08 -11.89
C ARG A 40 -5.41 8.25 -10.97
N ARG A 41 -5.52 9.14 -9.97
CA ARG A 41 -4.50 9.38 -8.94
C ARG A 41 -4.91 8.66 -7.68
N GLN A 42 -4.07 7.76 -7.18
CA GLN A 42 -4.37 7.07 -5.93
C GLN A 42 -3.92 7.90 -4.71
N GLY A 43 -4.31 7.41 -3.53
CA GLY A 43 -4.11 8.09 -2.27
C GLY A 43 -3.63 7.17 -1.16
N PHE A 44 -3.55 7.70 0.07
CA PHE A 44 -3.04 7.03 1.27
C PHE A 44 -3.81 5.74 1.51
N CYS A 45 -3.27 4.81 2.31
CA CYS A 45 -4.03 3.61 2.68
C CYS A 45 -5.43 3.98 3.21
N PHE A 46 -5.56 5.12 3.89
CA PHE A 46 -6.86 5.66 4.33
C PHE A 46 -7.79 6.07 3.18
N GLU A 47 -7.26 6.65 2.09
CA GLU A 47 -8.03 7.09 0.92
C GLU A 47 -8.49 5.86 0.09
N ASN A 48 -7.56 4.94 -0.20
CA ASN A 48 -7.85 3.73 -0.95
C ASN A 48 -8.77 2.77 -0.18
N ASN A 49 -8.49 2.53 1.10
CA ASN A 49 -9.32 1.65 1.93
C ASN A 49 -10.67 2.30 2.25
N GLY A 50 -10.74 3.63 2.37
CA GLY A 50 -12.00 4.36 2.53
C GLY A 50 -12.92 4.19 1.32
N MET A 51 -12.39 4.37 0.11
CA MET A 51 -13.14 4.12 -1.14
C MET A 51 -13.57 2.66 -1.27
N PHE A 52 -12.70 1.72 -0.91
CA PHE A 52 -13.03 0.30 -0.95
C PHE A 52 -14.12 -0.07 0.08
N SER A 53 -14.03 0.48 1.29
CA SER A 53 -15.06 0.32 2.32
C SER A 53 -16.42 0.83 1.87
N TRP A 54 -16.46 2.01 1.24
CA TRP A 54 -17.69 2.56 0.65
C TRP A 54 -18.25 1.66 -0.45
N HIS A 55 -17.42 1.18 -1.37
CA HIS A 55 -17.87 0.26 -2.43
C HIS A 55 -18.45 -1.06 -1.86
N MET A 56 -17.82 -1.63 -0.83
CA MET A 56 -18.34 -2.83 -0.17
C MET A 56 -19.68 -2.58 0.52
N SER A 57 -19.88 -1.42 1.14
CA SER A 57 -21.17 -1.10 1.77
C SER A 57 -22.29 -0.94 0.75
N GLU A 58 -22.04 -0.33 -0.41
CA GLU A 58 -23.04 -0.16 -1.48
C GLU A 58 -23.42 -1.49 -2.14
N THR A 59 -22.46 -2.42 -2.24
CA THR A 59 -22.66 -3.72 -2.93
C THR A 59 -23.18 -4.83 -2.01
N GLY A 60 -23.22 -4.61 -0.69
CA GLY A 60 -23.69 -5.60 0.29
C GLY A 60 -22.78 -6.83 0.43
N ILE A 61 -21.51 -6.72 0.02
CA ILE A 61 -20.53 -7.81 0.10
C ILE A 61 -20.12 -8.01 1.56
N ARG A 62 -20.26 -9.24 2.06
CA ARG A 62 -19.77 -9.63 3.39
C ARG A 62 -18.37 -10.24 3.28
N CYS A 63 -17.42 -9.72 4.03
CA CYS A 63 -16.08 -10.28 4.14
C CYS A 63 -16.06 -11.37 5.22
N HIS A 64 -15.47 -12.51 4.89
CA HIS A 64 -15.15 -13.55 5.87
C HIS A 64 -13.66 -13.54 6.13
N HIS A 65 -13.28 -13.65 7.39
CA HIS A 65 -11.89 -13.75 7.79
C HIS A 65 -11.40 -15.20 7.56
N PRO A 66 -10.46 -15.44 6.63
CA PRO A 66 -9.92 -16.78 6.41
C PRO A 66 -8.93 -17.13 7.53
N THR A 67 -9.18 -18.24 8.22
CA THR A 67 -8.29 -18.77 9.27
C THR A 67 -7.06 -19.46 8.70
N GLU A 68 -7.14 -19.93 7.45
CA GLU A 68 -6.07 -20.66 6.80
C GLU A 68 -5.08 -19.75 6.04
N PRO A 69 -3.79 -20.13 5.96
CA PRO A 69 -2.82 -19.44 5.14
C PRO A 69 -3.26 -19.33 3.67
N GLN A 70 -3.14 -18.13 3.10
CA GLN A 70 -3.51 -17.82 1.73
C GLN A 70 -2.29 -17.54 0.87
N LYS A 71 -2.05 -18.38 -0.14
CA LYS A 71 -1.02 -18.14 -1.16
C LYS A 71 -1.50 -17.03 -2.10
N GLN A 72 -0.73 -15.95 -2.20
CA GLN A 72 -0.93 -14.85 -3.14
C GLN A 72 0.40 -14.59 -3.87
N GLY A 73 0.50 -15.10 -5.10
CA GLY A 73 1.75 -15.12 -5.85
C GLY A 73 2.85 -15.91 -5.13
N HIS A 74 3.99 -15.26 -4.89
CA HIS A 74 5.17 -15.85 -4.23
C HIS A 74 5.11 -15.79 -2.69
N ARG A 75 4.06 -15.20 -2.13
CA ARG A 75 3.90 -15.05 -0.67
C ARG A 75 2.74 -15.88 -0.18
N VAL A 76 2.83 -16.27 1.08
CA VAL A 76 1.71 -16.81 1.83
C VAL A 76 1.42 -15.84 2.96
N TYR A 77 0.15 -15.47 3.10
CA TYR A 77 -0.32 -14.58 4.16
C TYR A 77 -1.22 -15.34 5.12
N ARG A 78 -1.23 -14.94 6.38
CA ARG A 78 -2.23 -15.39 7.34
C ARG A 78 -2.56 -14.26 8.30
N ILE A 79 -3.65 -14.41 9.03
CA ILE A 79 -3.92 -13.57 10.20
C ILE A 79 -3.84 -14.48 11.42
N ARG A 80 -3.07 -14.03 12.41
CA ARG A 80 -2.99 -14.65 13.73
C ARG A 80 -3.76 -13.77 14.71
N GLN A 81 -4.63 -14.38 15.52
CA GLN A 81 -5.38 -13.67 16.57
C GLN A 81 -4.76 -13.97 17.93
N GLU A 82 -4.47 -12.94 18.72
CA GLU A 82 -4.06 -13.05 20.13
C GLU A 82 -4.84 -12.05 20.99
N GLY A 83 -5.76 -12.57 21.80
CA GLY A 83 -6.71 -11.74 22.55
C GLY A 83 -7.54 -10.87 21.59
N GLU A 84 -7.57 -9.57 21.84
CA GLU A 84 -8.28 -8.58 21.00
C GLU A 84 -7.49 -8.13 19.77
N MET A 85 -6.21 -8.52 19.67
CA MET A 85 -5.32 -8.10 18.60
C MET A 85 -5.24 -9.14 17.48
N ALA A 86 -5.33 -8.67 16.25
CA ALA A 86 -5.06 -9.43 15.04
C ALA A 86 -3.72 -9.01 14.43
N PHE A 87 -2.98 -9.96 13.89
CA PHE A 87 -1.67 -9.78 13.27
C PHE A 87 -1.73 -10.29 11.84
N LEU A 88 -1.54 -9.41 10.84
CA LEU A 88 -1.31 -9.84 9.46
C LEU A 88 0.15 -10.24 9.31
N GLU A 89 0.37 -11.48 8.93
CA GLU A 89 1.70 -12.06 8.77
C GLU A 89 1.91 -12.59 7.35
N TRP A 90 3.17 -12.73 6.96
CA TRP A 90 3.55 -13.30 5.68
C TRP A 90 4.80 -14.19 5.75
N GLN A 91 4.94 -15.03 4.73
CA GLN A 91 6.12 -15.84 4.42
C GLN A 91 6.49 -15.69 2.95
N ASP A 92 7.80 -15.68 2.68
CA ASP A 92 8.41 -15.98 1.37
C ASP A 92 8.80 -17.46 1.29
N GLU A 93 9.38 -17.88 0.15
CA GLU A 93 9.84 -19.24 -0.09
C GLU A 93 10.79 -19.76 1.00
N GLU A 94 11.82 -18.99 1.33
CA GLU A 94 12.82 -19.35 2.35
C GLU A 94 12.18 -19.52 3.74
N LYS A 95 11.27 -18.62 4.10
CA LYS A 95 10.55 -18.70 5.37
C LYS A 95 9.56 -19.85 5.46
N ARG A 96 9.05 -20.36 4.33
CA ARG A 96 8.21 -21.57 4.33
C ARG A 96 8.98 -22.80 4.75
N GLU A 97 10.26 -22.91 4.36
CA GLU A 97 11.11 -24.02 4.77
C GLU A 97 11.42 -24.00 6.26
N THR A 98 11.64 -22.80 6.82
CA THR A 98 11.94 -22.61 8.25
C THR A 98 10.70 -22.54 9.13
N GLY A 99 9.50 -22.36 8.54
CA GLY A 99 8.25 -22.15 9.26
C GLY A 99 8.13 -20.77 9.95
N LEU A 100 9.08 -19.86 9.72
CA LEU A 100 9.10 -18.54 10.35
C LEU A 100 8.10 -17.60 9.70
N TRP A 101 7.35 -16.82 10.48
CA TRP A 101 6.43 -15.80 9.98
C TRP A 101 6.98 -14.40 10.25
N THR A 102 6.74 -13.47 9.32
CA THR A 102 7.06 -12.05 9.52
C THR A 102 5.77 -11.27 9.69
N GLU A 103 5.68 -10.41 10.70
CA GLU A 103 4.54 -9.52 10.90
C GLU A 103 4.58 -8.34 9.92
N LEU A 104 3.45 -8.01 9.28
CA LEU A 104 3.27 -6.75 8.52
C LEU A 104 2.57 -5.70 9.37
N TYR A 105 1.39 -6.05 9.89
CA TYR A 105 0.49 -5.13 10.56
C TYR A 105 -0.13 -5.81 11.77
N LYS A 106 -0.48 -4.99 12.76
CA LYS A 106 -1.29 -5.35 13.91
C LYS A 106 -2.50 -4.42 13.99
N PHE A 107 -3.67 -4.96 14.28
CA PHE A 107 -4.92 -4.20 14.31
C PHE A 107 -5.94 -4.84 15.27
N THR A 108 -6.93 -4.06 15.71
CA THR A 108 -8.12 -4.57 16.40
C THR A 108 -9.28 -4.68 15.41
N LEU A 109 -10.33 -5.43 15.78
CA LEU A 109 -11.58 -5.50 15.01
C LEU A 109 -12.58 -4.39 15.38
N ASP A 110 -12.14 -3.42 16.19
CA ASP A 110 -12.96 -2.27 16.54
C ASP A 110 -13.38 -1.52 15.29
N THR A 111 -14.66 -1.16 15.22
CA THR A 111 -15.15 -0.30 14.16
C THR A 111 -14.46 1.06 14.25
N ARG A 112 -13.89 1.52 13.14
CA ARG A 112 -13.27 2.84 13.02
C ARG A 112 -14.05 3.70 12.05
N HIS A 113 -14.18 4.96 12.41
CA HIS A 113 -14.75 5.97 11.53
C HIS A 113 -13.64 6.68 10.77
N ARG A 114 -14.01 7.33 9.68
CA ARG A 114 -13.07 8.07 8.84
C ARG A 114 -12.34 9.16 9.64
N GLU A 115 -13.06 9.77 10.56
CA GLU A 115 -12.58 10.86 11.41
C GLU A 115 -11.44 10.41 12.33
N ASP A 116 -11.39 9.12 12.69
CA ASP A 116 -10.30 8.52 13.50
C ASP A 116 -8.94 8.55 12.79
N PHE A 117 -8.93 8.78 11.47
CA PHE A 117 -7.72 8.76 10.66
C PHE A 117 -7.20 10.16 10.29
N ILE A 118 -7.95 11.23 10.60
CA ILE A 118 -7.58 12.62 10.24
C ILE A 118 -6.22 12.99 10.83
N GLU A 119 -5.99 12.69 12.11
CA GLU A 119 -4.72 12.99 12.79
C GLU A 119 -3.55 12.21 12.15
N LYS A 120 -3.76 10.93 11.83
CA LYS A 120 -2.74 10.11 11.15
C LYS A 120 -2.43 10.64 9.75
N CYS A 121 -3.45 11.09 9.02
CA CYS A 121 -3.27 11.78 7.74
C CYS A 121 -2.44 13.06 7.92
N GLY A 122 -2.71 13.86 8.96
CA GLY A 122 -1.92 15.05 9.30
C GLY A 122 -0.45 14.70 9.56
N TYR A 123 -0.21 13.68 10.39
CA TYR A 123 1.14 13.18 10.68
C TYR A 123 1.88 12.74 9.42
N HIS A 124 1.25 11.91 8.57
CA HIS A 124 1.88 11.41 7.35
C HIS A 124 2.15 12.47 6.29
N GLN A 125 1.48 13.63 6.34
CA GLN A 125 1.72 14.74 5.43
C GLN A 125 2.83 15.69 5.88
N SER A 126 3.11 15.74 7.18
CA SER A 126 3.95 16.79 7.79
C SER A 126 5.20 16.26 8.49
N SER A 127 5.18 15.01 8.97
CA SER A 127 6.26 14.45 9.78
C SER A 127 7.44 13.95 8.94
N SER A 128 8.64 14.39 9.28
CA SER A 128 9.93 13.87 8.76
C SER A 128 10.20 12.43 9.22
N SER A 129 9.55 11.98 10.30
CA SER A 129 9.61 10.60 10.77
C SER A 129 8.67 9.66 10.01
N SER A 130 7.87 10.19 9.10
CA SER A 130 7.07 9.37 8.20
C SER A 130 7.86 8.99 6.95
N ILE A 131 7.68 7.76 6.44
CA ILE A 131 8.17 7.38 5.10
C ILE A 131 7.69 8.33 3.99
N PHE A 132 6.59 9.03 4.23
CA PHE A 132 5.99 9.98 3.30
C PHE A 132 6.66 11.37 3.31
N CYS A 133 7.75 11.55 4.07
CA CYS A 133 8.71 12.63 3.81
C CYS A 133 9.47 12.44 2.48
N LYS A 134 9.26 11.30 1.80
CA LYS A 134 9.75 10.99 0.45
C LYS A 134 8.58 10.89 -0.54
N CYS A 135 8.80 11.32 -1.79
CA CYS A 135 7.89 11.01 -2.90
C CYS A 135 7.96 9.51 -3.21
N LEU A 136 6.82 8.79 -3.29
CA LEU A 136 6.82 7.32 -3.41
C LEU A 136 5.68 6.82 -4.30
N CYS A 137 5.98 6.14 -5.40
CA CYS A 137 4.97 5.46 -6.21
C CYS A 137 5.33 4.00 -6.44
N SER A 138 4.39 3.09 -6.21
CA SER A 138 4.59 1.65 -6.35
C SER A 138 3.48 1.02 -7.17
N ILE A 139 3.86 0.24 -8.17
CA ILE A 139 2.96 -0.55 -9.00
C ILE A 139 3.41 -2.01 -9.01
N LEU A 140 2.47 -2.90 -8.74
CA LEU A 140 2.65 -4.34 -8.90
C LEU A 140 2.19 -4.73 -10.31
N LYS A 141 3.12 -5.29 -11.10
CA LYS A 141 2.91 -5.93 -12.40
C LYS A 141 3.02 -7.46 -12.22
N PRO A 142 2.54 -8.29 -13.17
CA PRO A 142 2.43 -9.74 -12.96
C PRO A 142 3.68 -10.45 -12.44
N ASN A 143 4.88 -10.04 -12.89
CA ASN A 143 6.15 -10.66 -12.52
C ASN A 143 7.13 -9.68 -11.83
N ARG A 144 6.69 -8.46 -11.50
CA ARG A 144 7.56 -7.48 -10.86
C ARG A 144 6.80 -6.41 -10.12
N ARG A 145 7.39 -5.88 -9.06
CA ARG A 145 6.97 -4.63 -8.43
C ARG A 145 7.97 -3.54 -8.78
N LEU A 146 7.47 -2.42 -9.26
CA LEU A 146 8.25 -1.22 -9.52
C LEU A 146 7.88 -0.19 -8.47
N THR A 147 8.87 0.34 -7.77
CA THR A 147 8.70 1.32 -6.70
C THR A 147 9.64 2.50 -6.94
N TYR A 148 9.09 3.61 -7.39
CA TYR A 148 9.73 4.92 -7.37
C TYR A 148 9.73 5.47 -5.94
N MET A 149 10.87 5.90 -5.40
CA MET A 149 10.98 6.51 -4.08
C MET A 149 12.09 7.57 -4.07
N GLY A 150 11.75 8.84 -3.83
CA GLY A 150 12.71 9.94 -3.82
C GLY A 150 13.41 10.09 -5.18
N HIS A 151 14.71 9.79 -5.22
CA HIS A 151 15.50 9.70 -6.45
C HIS A 151 15.78 8.27 -6.92
N ARG A 152 15.03 7.27 -6.47
CA ARG A 152 15.30 5.86 -6.78
C ARG A 152 14.15 5.19 -7.52
N LEU A 153 14.48 4.33 -8.47
CA LEU A 153 13.60 3.30 -8.99
C LEU A 153 14.05 1.94 -8.49
N ILE A 154 13.22 1.31 -7.68
CA ILE A 154 13.43 -0.02 -7.12
C ILE A 154 12.60 -1.02 -7.93
N THR A 155 13.25 -2.00 -8.52
CA THR A 155 12.58 -3.12 -9.21
C THR A 155 12.72 -4.38 -8.37
N THR A 156 11.60 -4.96 -7.95
CA THR A 156 11.56 -6.29 -7.35
C THR A 156 11.01 -7.26 -8.40
N MET A 157 11.81 -8.23 -8.83
CA MET A 157 11.38 -9.26 -9.79
C MET A 157 10.89 -10.50 -9.04
N PHE A 158 9.73 -11.00 -9.44
CA PHE A 158 9.14 -12.23 -8.91
C PHE A 158 9.26 -13.32 -9.96
N PRO A 159 9.98 -14.41 -9.68
CA PRO A 159 10.13 -15.49 -10.64
C PRO A 159 8.80 -16.23 -10.84
N SER A 160 8.64 -16.78 -12.04
CA SER A 160 7.48 -17.60 -12.41
C SER A 160 7.63 -19.07 -12.01
N GLU A 161 8.87 -19.52 -11.82
CA GLU A 161 9.21 -20.89 -11.40
C GLU A 161 9.42 -20.93 -9.89
N GLU A 162 8.82 -21.92 -9.22
CA GLU A 162 9.02 -22.16 -7.79
C GLU A 162 10.49 -22.51 -7.51
N GLY A 163 11.06 -21.93 -6.44
CA GLY A 163 12.45 -22.17 -6.01
C GLY A 163 13.49 -21.21 -6.58
N ARG A 164 13.09 -20.21 -7.39
CA ARG A 164 13.98 -19.11 -7.77
C ARG A 164 13.83 -17.95 -6.79
N ASN A 165 14.96 -17.33 -6.46
CA ASN A 165 14.98 -16.22 -5.52
C ASN A 165 14.39 -14.93 -6.13
N ILE A 166 13.68 -14.17 -5.29
CA ILE A 166 13.25 -12.80 -5.60
C ILE A 166 14.51 -11.93 -5.74
N THR A 167 14.63 -11.20 -6.84
CA THR A 167 15.74 -10.26 -7.03
C THR A 167 15.27 -8.83 -6.89
N LYS A 168 16.11 -7.99 -6.28
CA LYS A 168 15.85 -6.56 -6.09
C LYS A 168 17.00 -5.76 -6.67
N THR A 169 16.67 -4.83 -7.57
CA THR A 169 17.62 -3.87 -8.12
C THR A 169 17.15 -2.45 -7.81
N THR A 170 18.11 -1.54 -7.64
CA THR A 170 17.87 -0.12 -7.40
C THR A 170 18.64 0.68 -8.45
N ARG A 171 17.97 1.63 -9.08
CA ARG A 171 18.55 2.59 -10.01
C ARG A 171 18.33 4.00 -9.47
N GLU A 172 19.38 4.81 -9.44
CA GLU A 172 19.26 6.24 -9.15
C GLU A 172 18.68 6.97 -10.37
N LEU A 173 17.85 7.98 -10.12
CA LEU A 173 17.10 8.78 -11.10
C LEU A 173 17.48 10.25 -10.96
N THR A 174 17.59 10.94 -12.09
CA THR A 174 17.78 12.38 -12.16
C THR A 174 16.57 13.03 -12.84
N ASP A 175 16.73 13.63 -14.02
CA ASP A 175 15.71 14.43 -14.71
C ASP A 175 14.65 13.56 -15.41
N GLU A 176 14.82 12.25 -15.41
CA GLU A 176 13.91 11.29 -16.06
C GLU A 176 12.67 10.93 -15.21
N ILE A 177 12.56 11.42 -13.98
CA ILE A 177 11.46 11.09 -13.05
C ILE A 177 10.08 11.34 -13.69
N PRO A 178 9.79 12.48 -14.34
CA PRO A 178 8.49 12.70 -14.98
C PRO A 178 8.17 11.66 -16.08
N ASN A 179 9.18 11.24 -16.85
CA ASN A 179 9.00 10.22 -17.89
C ASN A 179 8.71 8.86 -17.26
N ILE A 180 9.43 8.49 -16.20
CA ILE A 180 9.18 7.25 -15.45
C ILE A 180 7.76 7.24 -14.87
N LEU A 181 7.31 8.33 -14.25
CA LEU A 181 5.95 8.47 -13.74
C LEU A 181 4.90 8.26 -14.84
N LYS A 182 5.10 8.87 -16.01
CA LYS A 182 4.19 8.72 -17.14
C LYS A 182 4.18 7.31 -17.72
N GLU A 183 5.34 6.79 -18.10
CA GLU A 183 5.45 5.53 -18.85
C GLU A 183 5.26 4.29 -17.96
N THR A 184 5.76 4.32 -16.74
CA THR A 184 5.72 3.16 -15.84
C THR A 184 4.44 3.13 -15.01
N PHE A 185 4.01 4.29 -14.53
CA PHE A 185 2.92 4.42 -13.56
C PHE A 185 1.65 5.07 -14.13
N GLY A 186 1.69 5.58 -15.37
CA GLY A 186 0.54 6.23 -16.01
C GLY A 186 0.21 7.60 -15.42
N ILE A 187 1.13 8.22 -14.69
CA ILE A 187 0.91 9.48 -13.98
C ILE A 187 1.48 10.62 -14.79
N VAL A 188 0.61 11.50 -15.27
CA VAL A 188 1.00 12.75 -15.94
C VAL A 188 0.83 13.88 -14.94
N LEU A 189 1.89 14.66 -14.75
CA LEU A 189 1.89 15.81 -13.87
C LEU A 189 1.61 17.07 -14.68
N GLU A 190 0.72 17.92 -14.15
CA GLU A 190 0.36 19.22 -14.74
C GLU A 190 1.40 20.30 -14.42
N SER A 191 2.30 20.02 -13.47
CA SER A 191 3.35 20.93 -13.03
C SER A 191 4.64 20.16 -12.75
N PRO A 192 5.82 20.80 -12.82
CA PRO A 192 7.08 20.16 -12.50
C PRO A 192 7.07 19.53 -11.10
N LEU A 193 7.54 18.28 -11.01
CA LEU A 193 7.74 17.63 -9.71
C LEU A 193 9.07 18.08 -9.10
N ILE A 194 9.03 18.46 -7.83
CA ILE A 194 10.22 18.52 -6.99
C ILE A 194 10.20 17.25 -6.14
N PRO A 195 11.05 16.24 -6.43
CA PRO A 195 11.10 15.02 -5.65
C PRO A 195 11.49 15.33 -4.20
N LYS A 196 10.63 14.96 -3.26
CA LYS A 196 11.03 14.92 -1.85
C LYS A 196 11.81 13.63 -1.61
N ASP A 197 12.99 13.74 -1.00
CA ASP A 197 13.80 12.59 -0.63
C ASP A 197 14.49 12.79 0.73
N GLU A 198 13.77 13.38 1.69
CA GLU A 198 14.29 13.68 3.02
C GLU A 198 14.63 12.40 3.79
N ALA A 199 15.71 12.42 4.58
CA ALA A 199 16.03 11.29 5.45
C ALA A 199 14.93 11.10 6.50
N ILE A 200 14.47 9.86 6.68
CA ILE A 200 13.48 9.56 7.71
C ILE A 200 14.15 9.75 9.07
N THR A 201 13.68 10.71 9.84
CA THR A 201 14.16 10.92 11.21
C THR A 201 13.56 9.84 12.11
N PRO A 202 14.35 9.09 12.90
CA PRO A 202 13.78 8.23 13.93
C PRO A 202 12.83 9.04 14.81
N PHE A 203 11.73 8.43 15.24
CA PHE A 203 10.82 9.09 16.17
C PHE A 203 11.53 9.19 17.53
N ASP A 204 12.04 10.38 17.87
CA ASP A 204 12.69 10.62 19.15
C ASP A 204 11.62 10.59 20.26
N PHE A 205 11.71 9.61 21.15
CA PHE A 205 10.89 9.51 22.37
C PHE A 205 11.28 10.53 23.45
N ILE A 206 12.05 11.57 23.11
CA ILE A 206 12.62 12.49 24.10
C ILE A 206 11.72 13.72 24.25
N ASN A 207 11.08 13.81 25.42
CA ASN A 207 10.30 14.92 25.98
C ASN A 207 8.77 14.85 25.85
N THR A 208 8.17 13.79 26.40
CA THR A 208 6.92 13.98 27.16
C THR A 208 6.97 13.10 28.42
N LEU A 209 7.58 13.65 29.46
CA LEU A 209 7.32 13.32 30.87
C LEU A 209 6.39 14.40 31.42
#